data_AF-A0A2D4I3Y6-F1
#
_entry.id   AF-A0A2D4I3Y6-F1
#
_cell.length_a   1.000
_cell.length_b   1.000
_cell.length_c   1.000
_cell.angle_alpha   90.00
_cell.angle_beta   90.00
_cell.angle_gamma   90.00
#
_symmetry.space_group_name_H-M   'P 1'
#
loop_
_entity.id
_entity.type
_entity.pdbx_description
1 polymer ?
#
loop_
_entity_poly.entity_id
_entity_poly.type
_entity_poly.pdbx_seq_one_letter_code
_entity_poly.pdbx_strand_id
1 'polypeptide(L)'
;VKNEKEMHDFIETTFIEYLQDLDENNQRNFIESFLVRQKQENMKMVHGGYFHNENLIGVVNDLFGAGTDTMGNTLRWAILLMMKYPEIQSKVQAEITREIGDIQPRTDHRAKMPYTDAVIHEFQRFANIVPSNLPHATTMDITFKGFFIPKGMYIIPLLSSVLHDESQWEKPHEFYPEHFLDSEGKFVKRAAFMPFSAGRRVCAGENLAKMELFLFFTNLLQRFTFQPPSGTSKDDLDLTPVLGITSIPMPYKTCAILH
;
A
#
# COMPACT_ATOMS: atom_id res chain seq x y z
N VAL A 1 18.35 0.17 14.95
CA VAL A 1 18.99 0.63 16.21
C VAL A 1 19.05 2.15 16.35
N LYS A 2 19.93 2.92 15.69
CA LYS A 2 19.98 4.40 15.88
C LYS A 2 18.69 5.10 15.42
N ASN A 3 18.27 4.88 14.18
CA ASN A 3 17.07 5.50 13.62
C ASN A 3 15.78 5.03 14.30
N GLU A 4 15.76 3.80 14.81
CA GLU A 4 14.64 3.22 15.54
C GLU A 4 14.48 3.88 16.92
N LYS A 5 15.61 4.09 17.62
CA LYS A 5 15.63 4.85 18.87
C LYS A 5 15.22 6.31 18.63
N GLU A 6 15.73 6.95 17.59
CA GLU A 6 15.34 8.33 17.25
C GLU A 6 13.84 8.45 16.94
N MET A 7 13.26 7.48 16.21
CA MET A 7 11.82 7.42 15.95
C MET A 7 11.02 7.24 17.26
N HIS A 8 11.47 6.33 18.12
CA HIS A 8 10.86 6.11 19.44
C HIS A 8 10.88 7.39 20.29
N ASP A 9 12.04 8.02 20.43
CA ASP A 9 12.23 9.24 21.23
C ASP A 9 11.38 10.40 20.67
N PHE A 10 11.29 10.51 19.34
CA PHE A 10 10.42 11.50 18.67
C PHE A 10 8.95 11.28 19.00
N ILE A 11 8.47 10.04 18.85
CA ILE A 11 7.09 9.66 19.13
C ILE A 11 6.75 9.91 20.61
N GLU A 12 7.62 9.51 21.53
CA GLU A 12 7.44 9.73 22.96
C GLU A 12 7.37 11.22 23.31
N THR A 13 8.24 12.04 22.72
CA THR A 13 8.23 13.50 22.93
C THR A 13 6.92 14.11 22.45
N THR A 14 6.48 13.78 21.23
CA THR A 14 5.21 14.22 20.67
C THR A 14 4.03 13.82 21.56
N PHE A 15 4.06 12.64 22.20
CA PHE A 15 3.02 12.21 23.12
C PHE A 15 2.94 13.05 24.39
N ILE A 16 4.10 13.37 24.98
CA ILE A 16 4.16 14.20 26.19
C ILE A 16 3.55 15.58 25.91
N GLU A 17 3.77 16.14 24.72
CA GLU A 17 3.15 17.40 24.29
C GLU A 17 1.62 17.27 24.17
N TYR A 18 1.12 16.24 23.49
CA TYR A 18 -0.33 16.02 23.36
C TYR A 18 -1.06 15.76 24.69
N LEU A 19 -0.38 15.16 25.67
CA LEU A 19 -0.94 14.92 27.00
C LEU A 19 -1.24 16.21 27.78
N GLN A 20 -0.53 17.30 27.51
CA GLN A 20 -0.70 18.56 28.25
C GLN A 20 -2.03 19.27 27.91
N ASP A 21 -2.52 19.10 26.69
CA ASP A 21 -3.72 19.77 26.15
C ASP A 21 -4.82 18.78 25.72
N LEU A 22 -4.89 17.60 26.34
CA LEU A 22 -5.85 16.56 25.96
C LEU A 22 -7.30 16.98 26.29
N ASP A 23 -8.10 17.26 25.26
CA ASP A 23 -9.55 17.47 25.37
C ASP A 23 -10.31 16.16 25.09
N GLU A 24 -10.91 15.58 26.14
CA GLU A 24 -11.68 14.35 26.03
C GLU A 24 -12.90 14.47 25.10
N ASN A 25 -13.46 15.67 24.98
CA ASN A 25 -14.65 15.94 24.17
C ASN A 25 -14.30 16.29 22.71
N ASN A 26 -13.02 16.48 22.40
CA ASN A 26 -12.55 16.90 21.08
C ASN A 26 -11.21 16.27 20.72
N GLN A 27 -11.24 14.97 20.44
CA GLN A 27 -10.06 14.22 19.97
C GLN A 27 -9.80 14.51 18.49
N ARG A 28 -8.62 15.05 18.18
CA ARG A 28 -8.25 15.56 16.85
C ARG A 28 -7.53 14.53 15.98
N ASN A 29 -6.93 13.52 16.60
CA ASN A 29 -6.10 12.54 15.93
C ASN A 29 -6.09 11.19 16.68
N PHE A 30 -5.46 10.19 16.06
CA PHE A 30 -5.37 8.84 16.61
C PHE A 30 -4.72 8.78 18.01
N ILE A 31 -3.67 9.57 18.24
CA ILE A 31 -2.93 9.59 19.50
C ILE A 31 -3.86 10.05 20.63
N GLU A 32 -4.55 11.18 20.43
CA GLU A 32 -5.50 11.71 21.42
C GLU A 32 -6.62 10.72 21.71
N SER A 33 -7.17 10.05 20.68
CA SER A 33 -8.18 9.02 20.86
C SER A 33 -7.69 7.82 21.67
N PHE A 34 -6.44 7.39 21.45
CA PHE A 34 -5.83 6.33 22.24
C PHE A 34 -5.63 6.76 23.70
N LEU A 35 -5.14 7.98 23.94
CA LEU A 35 -4.91 8.52 25.28
C LEU A 35 -6.21 8.68 26.08
N VAL A 36 -7.28 9.16 25.44
CA VAL A 36 -8.61 9.21 26.09
C VAL A 36 -9.07 7.80 26.46
N ARG A 37 -8.90 6.83 25.57
CA ARG A 37 -9.27 5.44 25.85
C ARG A 37 -8.45 4.83 26.98
N GLN A 38 -7.14 5.07 27.00
CA GLN A 38 -6.25 4.68 28.10
C GLN A 38 -6.72 5.26 29.43
N LYS A 39 -7.05 6.55 29.48
CA LYS A 39 -7.57 7.21 30.69
C LYS A 39 -8.86 6.56 31.19
N GLN A 40 -9.79 6.24 30.28
CA GLN A 40 -11.04 5.56 30.62
C GLN A 40 -10.83 4.14 31.18
N GLU A 41 -9.88 3.37 30.64
CA GLU A 41 -9.57 2.02 31.15
C GLU A 41 -8.89 2.06 32.52
N ASN A 42 -8.00 3.03 32.73
CA ASN A 42 -7.37 3.27 34.03
C ASN A 42 -8.40 3.64 35.11
N MET A 43 -9.38 4.50 34.78
CA MET A 43 -10.47 4.85 35.71
C MET A 43 -11.34 3.65 36.09
N LYS A 44 -11.53 2.71 35.16
CA LYS A 44 -12.33 1.49 35.36
C LYS A 44 -11.54 0.36 36.03
N MET A 45 -10.28 0.59 36.42
CA MET A 45 -9.38 -0.40 37.01
C MET A 45 -9.30 -1.69 36.17
N VAL A 46 -9.30 -1.54 34.84
CA VAL A 46 -9.17 -2.68 33.92
C VAL A 46 -7.73 -3.20 33.99
N HIS A 47 -7.51 -4.28 34.75
CA HIS A 47 -6.21 -4.94 34.81
C HIS A 47 -5.94 -5.74 33.52
N GLY A 48 -4.75 -5.55 32.95
CA GLY A 48 -4.34 -6.24 31.71
C GLY A 48 -4.96 -5.65 30.43
N GLY A 49 -5.39 -4.39 30.45
CA GLY A 49 -5.83 -3.66 29.25
C GLY A 49 -4.70 -3.46 28.24
N TYR A 50 -5.07 -3.23 26.97
CA TYR A 50 -4.10 -3.03 25.88
C TYR A 50 -3.72 -1.55 25.69
N PHE A 51 -4.41 -0.62 26.34
CA PHE A 51 -4.19 0.80 26.18
C PHE A 51 -3.15 1.33 27.20
N HIS A 52 -1.88 1.06 26.92
CA HIS A 52 -0.73 1.57 27.67
C HIS A 52 0.32 2.20 26.74
N ASN A 53 1.25 3.00 27.30
CA ASN A 53 2.19 3.81 26.52
C ASN A 53 3.04 2.97 25.55
N GLU A 54 3.55 1.81 25.98
CA GLU A 54 4.34 0.94 25.11
C GLU A 54 3.54 0.49 23.87
N ASN A 55 2.27 0.12 24.03
CA ASN A 55 1.42 -0.25 22.89
C ASN A 55 1.05 0.96 22.03
N LEU A 56 0.91 2.15 22.61
CA LEU A 56 0.70 3.38 21.84
C LEU A 56 1.92 3.67 20.95
N ILE A 57 3.13 3.61 21.51
CA ILE A 57 4.38 3.76 20.76
C ILE A 57 4.47 2.70 19.66
N GLY A 58 4.17 1.44 20.00
CA GLY A 58 4.17 0.33 19.04
C GLY A 58 3.22 0.55 17.88
N VAL A 59 1.94 0.86 18.15
CA VAL A 59 0.94 1.03 17.09
C VAL A 59 1.20 2.27 16.22
N VAL A 60 1.72 3.36 16.79
CA VAL A 60 2.07 4.56 16.00
C VAL A 60 3.25 4.27 15.09
N ASN A 61 4.28 3.57 15.58
CA ASN A 61 5.39 3.10 14.75
C ASN A 61 4.91 2.18 13.63
N ASP A 62 4.05 1.20 13.95
CA ASP A 62 3.50 0.25 12.98
C ASP A 62 2.72 0.98 11.89
N LEU A 63 1.82 1.90 12.25
CA LEU A 63 1.01 2.66 11.29
C LEU A 63 1.88 3.55 10.39
N PHE A 64 2.84 4.27 10.99
CA PHE A 64 3.71 5.17 10.24
C PHE A 64 4.66 4.42 9.31
N GLY A 65 5.32 3.38 9.81
CA GLY A 65 6.26 2.56 9.04
C GLY A 65 5.57 1.78 7.92
N ALA A 66 4.48 1.07 8.25
CA ALA A 66 3.75 0.27 7.28
C ALA A 66 3.13 1.15 6.17
N GLY A 67 2.53 2.29 6.54
CA GLY A 67 1.93 3.21 5.59
C GLY A 67 2.96 3.86 4.68
N THR A 68 4.05 4.39 5.24
CA THR A 68 5.03 5.18 4.49
C THR A 68 5.83 4.34 3.50
N ASP A 69 6.44 3.24 3.95
CA ASP A 69 7.34 2.45 3.10
C ASP A 69 6.58 1.77 1.96
N THR A 70 5.46 1.13 2.26
CA THR A 70 4.70 0.38 1.24
C THR A 70 4.07 1.31 0.20
N MET A 71 3.47 2.43 0.61
CA MET A 71 2.86 3.40 -0.31
C MET A 71 3.92 4.10 -1.16
N GLY A 72 5.01 4.57 -0.55
CA GLY A 72 6.09 5.23 -1.27
C GLY A 72 6.70 4.32 -2.34
N ASN A 73 6.97 3.06 -2.00
CA ASN A 73 7.52 2.10 -2.96
C ASN A 73 6.51 1.73 -4.07
N THR A 74 5.22 1.63 -3.75
CA THR A 74 4.17 1.40 -4.75
C THR A 74 4.09 2.56 -5.76
N LEU A 75 4.13 3.81 -5.30
CA LEU A 75 4.11 4.98 -6.19
C LEU A 75 5.39 5.09 -7.04
N ARG A 76 6.54 4.69 -6.49
CA ARG A 76 7.80 4.59 -7.27
C ARG A 76 7.66 3.57 -8.40
N TRP A 77 7.12 2.39 -8.11
CA TRP A 77 6.82 1.41 -9.16
C TRP A 77 5.85 1.97 -10.21
N ALA A 78 4.79 2.66 -9.79
CA ALA A 78 3.85 3.27 -10.72
C ALA A 78 4.54 4.24 -11.69
N ILE A 79 5.38 5.14 -11.19
CA ILE A 79 6.14 6.09 -12.04
C ILE A 79 7.11 5.36 -12.98
N LEU A 80 7.85 4.36 -12.48
CA LEU A 80 8.76 3.56 -13.28
C LEU A 80 8.04 2.85 -14.44
N LEU A 81 6.89 2.24 -14.15
CA LEU A 81 6.07 1.55 -15.14
C LEU A 81 5.46 2.54 -16.15
N MET A 82 5.05 3.73 -15.73
CA MET A 82 4.55 4.75 -16.68
C MET A 82 5.64 5.22 -17.66
N MET A 83 6.90 5.30 -17.23
CA MET A 83 8.03 5.57 -18.14
C MET A 83 8.37 4.38 -19.04
N LYS A 84 8.27 3.15 -18.51
CA LYS A 84 8.53 1.91 -19.27
C LYS A 84 7.49 1.69 -20.37
N TYR A 85 6.24 2.04 -20.09
CA TYR A 85 5.08 1.83 -20.94
C TYR A 85 4.36 3.16 -21.23
N PRO A 86 4.98 4.05 -22.03
CA PRO A 86 4.43 5.38 -22.30
C PRO A 86 3.05 5.32 -22.97
N GLU A 87 2.75 4.27 -23.73
CA GLU A 87 1.44 4.05 -24.32
C GLU A 87 0.33 3.80 -23.26
N ILE A 88 0.67 3.15 -22.15
CA ILE A 88 -0.26 2.97 -21.03
C ILE A 88 -0.46 4.31 -20.32
N GLN A 89 0.63 5.05 -20.10
CA GLN A 89 0.59 6.39 -19.51
C GLN A 89 -0.33 7.34 -20.31
N SER A 90 -0.19 7.36 -21.64
CA SER A 90 -1.04 8.20 -22.51
C SER A 90 -2.51 7.82 -22.44
N LYS A 91 -2.85 6.53 -22.32
CA LYS A 91 -4.25 6.09 -22.15
C LYS A 91 -4.83 6.54 -20.80
N VAL A 92 -4.05 6.47 -19.72
CA VAL A 92 -4.45 6.97 -18.40
C VAL A 92 -4.68 8.48 -18.44
N GLN A 93 -3.74 9.23 -19.02
CA GLN A 93 -3.87 10.69 -19.18
C GLN A 93 -5.11 11.06 -19.99
N ALA A 94 -5.36 10.38 -21.12
CA ALA A 94 -6.57 10.62 -21.93
C ALA A 94 -7.87 10.34 -21.15
N GLU A 95 -7.89 9.32 -20.29
CA GLU A 95 -9.03 9.05 -19.40
C GLU A 95 -9.19 10.11 -18.31
N ILE A 96 -8.09 10.59 -17.71
CA ILE A 96 -8.10 11.71 -16.76
C ILE A 96 -8.66 12.97 -17.42
N THR A 97 -8.18 13.34 -18.60
CA THR A 97 -8.68 14.51 -19.34
C THR A 97 -10.17 14.39 -19.63
N ARG A 98 -10.64 13.19 -20.00
CA ARG A 98 -12.04 12.95 -20.35
C ARG A 98 -12.98 13.00 -19.15
N GLU A 99 -12.62 12.34 -18.04
CA GLU A 99 -13.52 12.13 -16.90
C GLU A 99 -13.38 13.19 -15.80
N ILE A 100 -12.19 13.79 -15.68
CA ILE A 100 -11.87 14.79 -14.65
C ILE A 100 -11.63 16.16 -15.28
N GLY A 101 -10.85 16.24 -16.37
CA GLY A 101 -10.42 17.52 -16.95
C GLY A 101 -9.42 18.22 -16.03
N ASP A 102 -9.58 19.54 -15.83
CA ASP A 102 -8.62 20.37 -15.07
C ASP A 102 -8.94 20.50 -13.57
N ILE A 103 -10.04 19.91 -13.10
CA ILE A 103 -10.41 20.00 -11.68
C ILE A 103 -9.57 19.03 -10.83
N GLN A 104 -9.50 19.30 -9.54
CA GLN A 104 -8.81 18.44 -8.57
C GLN A 104 -9.38 17.00 -8.58
N PRO A 105 -8.56 15.96 -8.79
CA PRO A 105 -8.99 14.57 -8.68
C PRO A 105 -9.53 14.26 -7.28
N ARG A 106 -10.62 13.48 -7.25
CA ARG A 106 -11.31 13.04 -6.04
C ARG A 106 -11.61 11.55 -6.13
N THR A 107 -11.80 10.91 -4.99
CA THR A 107 -12.00 9.44 -4.93
C THR A 107 -13.28 8.97 -5.63
N ASP A 108 -14.31 9.80 -5.74
CA ASP A 108 -15.55 9.50 -6.47
C ASP A 108 -15.34 9.38 -7.99
N HIS A 109 -14.29 10.00 -8.54
CA HIS A 109 -13.98 9.90 -9.98
C HIS A 109 -13.55 8.48 -10.38
N ARG A 110 -12.98 7.70 -9.46
CA ARG A 110 -12.48 6.34 -9.72
C ARG A 110 -13.51 5.44 -10.41
N ALA A 111 -14.79 5.55 -10.03
CA ALA A 111 -15.86 4.72 -10.59
C ALA A 111 -16.09 4.93 -12.09
N LYS A 112 -15.62 6.05 -12.66
CA LYS A 112 -15.74 6.39 -14.09
C LYS A 112 -14.46 6.12 -14.88
N MET A 113 -13.40 5.64 -14.22
CA MET A 113 -12.06 5.53 -14.79
C MET A 113 -11.57 4.08 -14.77
N PRO A 114 -12.24 3.17 -15.51
CA PRO A 114 -11.94 1.74 -15.45
C PRO A 114 -10.51 1.42 -15.88
N TYR A 115 -9.95 2.13 -16.87
CA TYR A 115 -8.59 1.86 -17.33
C TYR A 115 -7.54 2.29 -16.30
N THR A 116 -7.73 3.46 -15.68
CA THR A 116 -6.87 3.96 -14.61
C THR A 116 -6.93 3.04 -13.39
N ASP A 117 -8.12 2.55 -13.03
CA ASP A 117 -8.26 1.60 -11.92
C ASP A 117 -7.59 0.25 -12.25
N ALA A 118 -7.71 -0.22 -13.50
CA ALA A 118 -7.00 -1.41 -13.98
C ALA A 118 -5.47 -1.24 -13.91
N VAL A 119 -4.93 -0.10 -14.35
CA VAL A 119 -3.50 0.23 -14.24
C VAL A 119 -3.04 0.26 -12.79
N ILE A 120 -3.84 0.85 -11.89
CA ILE A 120 -3.54 0.90 -10.45
C ILE A 120 -3.47 -0.50 -9.84
N HIS A 121 -4.39 -1.38 -10.20
CA HIS A 121 -4.37 -2.75 -9.73
C HIS A 121 -3.19 -3.53 -10.32
N GLU A 122 -2.92 -3.34 -11.61
CA GLU A 122 -1.84 -4.07 -12.27
C GLU A 122 -0.46 -3.66 -11.75
N PHE A 123 -0.21 -2.39 -11.44
CA PHE A 123 1.09 -2.04 -10.86
C PHE A 123 1.25 -2.61 -9.45
N GLN A 124 0.16 -2.77 -8.68
CA GLN A 124 0.24 -3.42 -7.37
C GLN A 124 0.52 -4.92 -7.50
N ARG A 125 -0.12 -5.59 -8.47
CA ARG A 125 0.10 -7.01 -8.77
C ARG A 125 1.54 -7.24 -9.21
N PHE A 126 2.00 -6.46 -10.19
CA PHE A 126 3.33 -6.57 -10.79
C PHE A 126 4.44 -6.19 -9.80
N ALA A 127 4.29 -5.06 -9.09
CA ALA A 127 5.29 -4.62 -8.11
C ALA A 127 5.41 -5.59 -6.93
N ASN A 128 4.33 -6.30 -6.60
CA ASN A 128 4.31 -7.38 -5.60
C ASN A 128 5.02 -6.95 -4.31
N ILE A 129 4.58 -5.82 -3.75
CA ILE A 129 5.34 -5.04 -2.75
C ILE A 129 5.73 -5.85 -1.52
N VAL A 130 4.93 -6.84 -1.08
CA VAL A 130 5.24 -7.67 0.09
C VAL A 130 5.18 -9.15 -0.31
N PRO A 131 6.16 -9.67 -1.07
CA PRO A 131 6.02 -10.93 -1.80
C PRO A 131 5.82 -12.16 -0.88
N SER A 132 6.43 -12.12 0.30
CA SER A 132 6.34 -13.19 1.31
C SER A 132 5.34 -12.91 2.44
N ASN A 133 4.56 -11.81 2.33
CA ASN A 133 3.71 -11.31 3.41
C ASN A 133 4.51 -11.07 4.71
N LEU A 134 3.81 -10.79 5.81
CA LEU A 134 4.37 -10.90 7.15
C LEU A 134 4.16 -12.32 7.70
N PRO A 135 5.09 -12.86 8.51
CA PRO A 135 4.93 -14.17 9.12
C PRO A 135 3.66 -14.26 9.99
N HIS A 136 2.93 -15.36 9.83
CA HIS A 136 1.84 -15.76 10.72
C HIS A 136 2.30 -16.87 11.67
N ALA A 137 1.51 -17.16 12.71
CA ALA A 137 1.69 -18.34 13.54
C ALA A 137 0.35 -19.02 13.83
N THR A 138 0.35 -20.36 13.92
CA THR A 138 -0.84 -21.12 14.32
C THR A 138 -1.18 -20.84 15.80
N THR A 139 -2.45 -20.57 16.08
CA THR A 139 -2.91 -20.28 17.46
C THR A 139 -3.25 -21.53 18.27
N MET A 140 -3.39 -22.66 17.59
CA MET A 140 -3.65 -24.00 18.13
C MET A 140 -3.09 -25.05 17.18
N ASP A 141 -3.05 -26.30 17.64
CA ASP A 141 -2.75 -27.44 16.78
C ASP A 141 -3.84 -27.56 15.70
N ILE A 142 -3.43 -27.73 14.44
CA ILE A 142 -4.36 -27.88 13.31
C ILE A 142 -3.93 -29.03 12.41
N THR A 143 -4.90 -29.66 11.75
CA THR A 143 -4.63 -30.53 10.61
C THR A 143 -5.07 -29.81 9.34
N PHE A 144 -4.14 -29.48 8.46
CA PHE A 144 -4.40 -28.76 7.21
C PHE A 144 -3.99 -29.61 6.02
N LYS A 145 -4.94 -29.89 5.11
CA LYS A 145 -4.72 -30.77 3.95
C LYS A 145 -4.05 -32.12 4.30
N GLY A 146 -4.40 -32.68 5.46
CA GLY A 146 -3.84 -33.95 5.96
C GLY A 146 -2.52 -33.83 6.72
N PHE A 147 -1.93 -32.64 6.83
CA PHE A 147 -0.70 -32.41 7.60
C PHE A 147 -1.02 -31.86 8.99
N PHE A 148 -0.45 -32.49 10.02
CA PHE A 148 -0.48 -31.95 11.38
C PHE A 148 0.51 -30.79 11.52
N ILE A 149 0.04 -29.65 11.99
CA ILE A 149 0.82 -28.45 12.22
C ILE A 149 0.63 -28.04 13.68
N PRO A 150 1.68 -28.06 14.52
CA PRO A 150 1.56 -27.74 15.94
C PRO A 150 1.26 -26.25 16.15
N LYS A 151 0.69 -25.92 17.31
CA LYS A 151 0.52 -24.55 17.81
C LYS A 151 1.86 -23.82 17.85
N GLY A 152 1.84 -22.54 17.45
CA GLY A 152 3.02 -21.67 17.44
C GLY A 152 3.93 -21.86 16.23
N MET A 153 3.59 -22.74 15.29
CA MET A 153 4.35 -22.90 14.05
C MET A 153 4.23 -21.65 13.17
N TYR A 154 5.35 -21.11 12.73
CA TYR A 154 5.39 -20.01 11.78
C TYR A 154 4.92 -20.46 10.39
N ILE A 155 4.06 -19.65 9.78
CA ILE A 155 3.52 -19.84 8.44
C ILE A 155 3.84 -18.59 7.62
N ILE A 156 4.41 -18.77 6.44
CA ILE A 156 4.73 -17.69 5.50
C ILE A 156 3.77 -17.81 4.31
N PRO A 157 2.72 -16.95 4.23
CA PRO A 157 1.86 -16.90 3.06
C PRO A 157 2.61 -16.22 1.89
N LEU A 158 2.96 -16.97 0.86
CA LEU A 158 3.65 -16.44 -0.31
C LEU A 158 2.66 -15.73 -1.25
N LEU A 159 2.40 -14.43 -1.03
CA LEU A 159 1.52 -13.63 -1.89
C LEU A 159 2.00 -13.62 -3.34
N SER A 160 3.31 -13.62 -3.55
CA SER A 160 3.93 -13.72 -4.87
C SER A 160 3.38 -14.89 -5.69
N SER A 161 3.15 -16.05 -5.05
CA SER A 161 2.64 -17.24 -5.74
C SER A 161 1.24 -17.03 -6.30
N VAL A 162 0.40 -16.21 -5.66
CA VAL A 162 -0.97 -15.94 -6.10
C VAL A 162 -1.02 -14.81 -7.12
N LEU A 163 -0.17 -13.78 -6.95
CA LEU A 163 -0.09 -12.63 -7.87
C LEU A 163 0.58 -12.98 -9.21
N HIS A 164 1.28 -14.11 -9.29
CA HIS A 164 1.91 -14.66 -10.50
C HIS A 164 1.37 -16.05 -10.90
N ASP A 165 0.24 -16.48 -10.33
CA ASP A 165 -0.35 -17.78 -10.67
C ASP A 165 -0.78 -17.83 -12.14
N GLU A 166 -0.11 -18.66 -12.95
CA GLU A 166 -0.36 -18.83 -14.39
C GLU A 166 -1.79 -19.36 -14.68
N SER A 167 -2.47 -19.95 -13.69
CA SER A 167 -3.87 -20.35 -13.84
C SER A 167 -4.86 -19.19 -13.66
N GLN A 168 -4.42 -18.08 -13.05
CA GLN A 168 -5.25 -16.92 -12.71
C GLN A 168 -4.98 -15.71 -13.60
N TRP A 169 -3.75 -15.56 -14.09
CA TRP A 169 -3.29 -14.41 -14.88
C TRP A 169 -2.85 -14.88 -16.26
N GLU A 170 -3.33 -14.23 -17.32
CA GLU A 170 -2.99 -14.58 -18.71
C GLU A 170 -1.51 -14.32 -19.00
N LYS A 171 -0.99 -13.20 -18.48
CA LYS A 171 0.40 -12.75 -18.67
C LYS A 171 1.04 -12.43 -17.32
N PRO A 172 1.25 -13.43 -16.45
CA PRO A 172 1.61 -13.22 -15.05
C PRO A 172 2.92 -12.44 -14.86
N HIS A 173 3.84 -12.53 -15.83
CA HIS A 173 5.15 -11.89 -15.77
C HIS A 173 5.25 -10.60 -16.60
N GLU A 174 4.16 -10.16 -17.23
CA GLU A 174 4.10 -8.89 -17.96
C GLU A 174 3.27 -7.87 -17.17
N PHE A 175 3.58 -6.59 -17.32
CA PHE A 175 2.70 -5.52 -16.87
C PHE A 175 1.56 -5.36 -17.89
N TYR A 176 0.38 -5.87 -17.56
CA TYR A 176 -0.73 -5.99 -18.49
C TYR A 176 -2.07 -5.56 -17.84
N PRO A 177 -2.42 -4.25 -17.89
CA PRO A 177 -3.61 -3.70 -17.24
C PRO A 177 -4.91 -4.41 -17.62
N GLU A 178 -4.99 -4.95 -18.83
CA GLU A 178 -6.12 -5.70 -19.35
C GLU A 178 -6.47 -6.93 -18.50
N HIS A 179 -5.60 -7.41 -17.61
CA HIS A 179 -5.95 -8.40 -16.58
C HIS A 179 -7.17 -8.01 -15.72
N PHE A 180 -7.42 -6.71 -15.58
CA PHE A 180 -8.49 -6.13 -14.76
C PHE A 180 -9.60 -5.50 -15.60
N LEU A 181 -9.68 -5.81 -16.90
CA LEU A 181 -10.73 -5.33 -17.79
C LEU A 181 -11.52 -6.49 -18.40
N ASP A 182 -12.82 -6.33 -18.56
CA ASP A 182 -13.63 -7.24 -19.38
C ASP A 182 -13.60 -6.86 -20.86
N SER A 183 -14.31 -7.62 -21.70
CA SER A 183 -14.41 -7.37 -23.14
C SER A 183 -15.10 -6.06 -23.51
N GLU A 184 -15.81 -5.42 -22.57
CA GLU A 184 -16.44 -4.10 -22.75
C GLU A 184 -15.55 -2.96 -22.22
N GLY A 185 -14.37 -3.27 -21.68
CA GLY A 185 -13.46 -2.30 -21.08
C GLY A 185 -13.88 -1.83 -19.69
N LYS A 186 -14.78 -2.55 -19.00
CA LYS A 186 -15.14 -2.25 -17.61
C LYS A 186 -14.16 -2.92 -16.65
N PHE A 187 -13.93 -2.25 -15.52
CA PHE A 187 -13.07 -2.79 -14.46
C PHE A 187 -13.67 -4.04 -13.82
N VAL A 188 -12.85 -5.09 -13.69
CA VAL A 188 -13.20 -6.34 -13.02
C VAL A 188 -12.15 -6.69 -11.96
N LYS A 189 -12.59 -6.78 -10.70
CA LYS A 189 -11.74 -7.23 -9.59
C LYS A 189 -11.51 -8.75 -9.68
N ARG A 190 -10.26 -9.17 -9.71
CA ARG A 190 -9.86 -10.58 -9.63
C ARG A 190 -9.80 -11.07 -8.18
N ALA A 191 -10.30 -12.28 -7.91
CA ALA A 191 -10.18 -12.89 -6.58
C ALA A 191 -8.73 -13.20 -6.19
N ALA A 192 -7.88 -13.54 -7.16
CA ALA A 192 -6.44 -13.75 -6.97
C ALA A 192 -5.65 -12.45 -6.70
N PHE A 193 -6.30 -11.28 -6.80
CA PHE A 193 -5.66 -10.00 -6.46
C PHE A 193 -5.69 -9.77 -4.95
N MET A 194 -4.60 -10.09 -4.27
CA MET A 194 -4.48 -9.99 -2.81
C MET A 194 -3.17 -9.30 -2.34
N PRO A 195 -2.80 -8.11 -2.86
CA PRO A 195 -1.60 -7.42 -2.41
C PRO A 195 -1.67 -6.96 -0.93
N PHE A 196 -2.87 -6.90 -0.35
CA PHE A 196 -3.14 -6.51 1.03
C PHE A 196 -3.34 -7.70 1.98
N SER A 197 -2.92 -8.91 1.58
CA SER A 197 -3.22 -10.17 2.29
C SER A 197 -4.72 -10.47 2.34
N ALA A 198 -5.13 -11.41 3.20
CA ALA A 198 -6.52 -11.81 3.40
C ALA A 198 -6.78 -12.29 4.84
N GLY A 199 -8.06 -12.45 5.20
CA GLY A 199 -8.48 -13.00 6.49
C GLY A 199 -8.35 -12.02 7.66
N ARG A 200 -8.14 -12.55 8.87
CA ARG A 200 -8.15 -11.75 10.13
C ARG A 200 -7.03 -10.72 10.23
N ARG A 201 -5.99 -10.83 9.40
CA ARG A 201 -4.83 -9.94 9.34
C ARG A 201 -4.71 -9.28 7.95
N VAL A 202 -5.83 -9.14 7.23
CA VAL A 202 -5.89 -8.27 6.06
C VAL A 202 -5.42 -6.87 6.45
N CYS A 203 -4.71 -6.19 5.54
CA CYS A 203 -4.09 -4.89 5.82
C CYS A 203 -5.10 -3.89 6.39
N ALA A 204 -4.83 -3.38 7.59
CA ALA A 204 -5.67 -2.38 8.25
C ALA A 204 -5.77 -1.07 7.45
N GLY A 205 -4.75 -0.76 6.65
CA GLY A 205 -4.66 0.44 5.80
C GLY A 205 -5.21 0.27 4.38
N GLU A 206 -5.77 -0.88 3.99
CA GLU A 206 -6.15 -1.17 2.59
C GLU A 206 -7.02 -0.08 1.96
N ASN A 207 -8.01 0.44 2.69
CA ASN A 207 -8.90 1.47 2.15
C ASN A 207 -8.20 2.81 1.97
N LEU A 208 -7.36 3.21 2.93
CA LEU A 208 -6.58 4.44 2.85
C LEU A 208 -5.58 4.34 1.69
N ALA A 209 -4.84 3.24 1.59
CA ALA A 209 -3.89 2.97 0.52
C ALA A 209 -4.55 3.05 -0.87
N LYS A 210 -5.73 2.45 -1.05
CA LYS A 210 -6.48 2.55 -2.31
C LYS A 210 -6.86 3.98 -2.68
N MET A 211 -7.26 4.79 -1.70
CA MET A 211 -7.59 6.20 -1.92
C MET A 211 -6.33 6.99 -2.29
N GLU A 212 -5.25 6.83 -1.52
CA GLU A 212 -3.98 7.52 -1.74
C GLU A 212 -3.38 7.16 -3.10
N LEU A 213 -3.32 5.87 -3.46
CA LEU A 213 -2.80 5.43 -4.76
C LEU A 213 -3.56 6.09 -5.90
N PHE A 214 -4.90 6.08 -5.84
CA PHE A 214 -5.71 6.72 -6.87
C PHE A 214 -5.46 8.23 -6.93
N LEU A 215 -5.51 8.92 -5.79
CA LEU A 215 -5.37 10.37 -5.74
C LEU A 215 -3.97 10.83 -6.16
N PHE A 216 -2.90 10.25 -5.62
CA PHE A 216 -1.53 10.62 -6.00
C PHE A 216 -1.26 10.32 -7.47
N PHE A 217 -1.61 9.12 -7.93
CA PHE A 217 -1.36 8.71 -9.31
C PHE A 217 -2.10 9.60 -10.32
N THR A 218 -3.39 9.87 -10.09
CA THR A 218 -4.17 10.72 -10.98
C THR A 218 -3.72 12.18 -10.93
N ASN A 219 -3.42 12.73 -9.75
CA ASN A 219 -2.91 14.10 -9.63
C ASN A 219 -1.57 14.30 -10.36
N LEU A 220 -0.66 13.32 -10.24
CA LEU A 220 0.63 13.39 -10.90
C LEU A 220 0.47 13.31 -12.42
N LEU A 221 -0.30 12.34 -12.93
CA LEU A 221 -0.48 12.16 -14.37
C LEU A 221 -1.38 13.21 -15.03
N GLN A 222 -2.27 13.86 -14.27
CA GLN A 222 -3.03 15.02 -14.75
C GLN A 222 -2.09 16.19 -15.10
N ARG A 223 -1.00 16.36 -14.35
CA ARG A 223 -0.10 17.53 -14.47
C ARG A 223 1.19 17.23 -15.19
N PHE A 224 1.64 15.98 -15.19
CA PHE A 224 2.95 15.61 -15.68
C PHE A 224 2.91 14.35 -16.54
N THR A 225 3.68 14.38 -17.62
CA THR A 225 4.14 13.21 -18.34
C THR A 225 5.53 12.84 -17.83
N PHE A 226 5.67 11.61 -17.32
CA PHE A 226 6.94 11.05 -16.86
C PHE A 226 7.67 10.36 -18.01
N GLN A 227 8.95 10.69 -18.17
CA GLN A 227 9.82 10.09 -19.18
C GLN A 227 11.23 9.83 -18.62
N PRO A 228 11.97 8.87 -19.20
CA PRO A 228 13.38 8.69 -18.89
C PRO A 228 14.18 9.98 -19.12
N PRO A 229 15.27 10.22 -18.37
CA PRO A 229 16.17 11.34 -18.63
C PRO A 229 16.81 11.28 -20.02
N SER A 230 17.26 12.42 -20.52
CA SER A 230 17.99 12.50 -21.80
C SER A 230 19.16 11.50 -21.84
N GLY A 231 19.22 10.70 -22.91
CA GLY A 231 20.22 9.66 -23.10
C GLY A 231 19.87 8.30 -22.48
N THR A 232 18.69 8.16 -21.86
CA THR A 232 18.11 6.88 -21.43
C THR A 232 16.84 6.60 -22.23
N SER A 233 16.68 5.39 -22.76
CA SER A 233 15.45 4.95 -23.42
C SER A 233 14.54 4.21 -22.43
N LYS A 234 13.27 3.99 -22.80
CA LYS A 234 12.37 3.16 -22.00
C LYS A 234 12.89 1.71 -21.86
N ASP A 235 13.60 1.21 -22.86
CA ASP A 235 14.11 -0.16 -22.87
C ASP A 235 15.24 -0.36 -21.84
N ASP A 236 15.97 0.72 -21.51
CA ASP A 236 17.04 0.73 -20.50
C ASP A 236 16.52 0.72 -19.05
N LEU A 237 15.21 0.93 -18.83
CA LEU A 237 14.63 0.90 -17.48
C LEU A 237 14.59 -0.53 -16.93
N ASP A 238 15.30 -0.76 -15.82
CA ASP A 238 15.34 -2.03 -15.11
C ASP A 238 14.11 -2.20 -14.21
N LEU A 239 13.39 -3.31 -14.41
CA LEU A 239 12.23 -3.70 -13.60
C LEU A 239 12.58 -4.77 -12.56
N THR A 240 13.87 -5.06 -12.35
CA THR A 240 14.32 -6.00 -11.31
C THR A 240 14.12 -5.35 -9.93
N PRO A 241 13.40 -5.99 -9.01
CA PRO A 241 13.24 -5.46 -7.65
C PRO A 241 14.50 -5.69 -6.82
N VAL A 242 14.83 -4.77 -5.92
CA VAL A 242 15.66 -5.09 -4.77
C VAL A 242 14.80 -5.92 -3.82
N LEU A 243 15.29 -7.12 -3.47
CA LEU A 243 14.57 -8.03 -2.59
C LEU A 243 14.84 -7.69 -1.12
N GLY A 244 13.77 -7.41 -0.39
CA GLY A 244 13.75 -7.20 1.06
C GLY A 244 12.43 -7.68 1.65
N ILE A 245 12.03 -7.12 2.81
CA ILE A 245 10.66 -7.29 3.32
C ILE A 245 9.67 -6.70 2.30
N THR A 246 10.04 -5.56 1.70
CA THR A 246 9.33 -4.96 0.58
C THR A 246 10.12 -5.09 -0.73
N SER A 247 9.40 -5.25 -1.84
CA SER A 247 9.96 -5.24 -3.20
C SER A 247 10.02 -3.81 -3.72
N ILE A 248 11.23 -3.25 -3.74
CA ILE A 248 11.45 -1.85 -4.14
C ILE A 248 12.09 -1.77 -5.53
N PRO A 249 11.78 -0.75 -6.33
CA PRO A 249 12.47 -0.57 -7.61
C PRO A 249 13.91 -0.15 -7.35
N MET A 250 14.83 -0.59 -8.22
CA MET A 250 16.20 -0.08 -8.26
C MET A 250 16.20 1.45 -8.36
N PRO A 251 17.19 2.16 -7.79
CA PRO A 251 17.27 3.62 -7.93
C PRO A 251 17.24 4.05 -9.40
N TYR A 252 16.28 4.88 -9.77
CA TYR A 252 16.14 5.43 -11.12
C TYR A 252 15.96 6.95 -11.08
N LYS A 253 16.23 7.60 -12.20
CA LYS A 253 15.95 9.03 -12.42
C LYS A 253 14.75 9.16 -13.36
N THR A 254 14.01 10.26 -13.22
CA THR A 254 12.83 10.56 -14.04
C THR A 254 12.80 12.04 -14.38
N CYS A 255 12.25 12.38 -15.54
CA CYS A 255 11.86 13.74 -15.89
C CYS A 255 10.33 13.84 -15.81
N ALA A 256 9.82 14.80 -15.04
CA ALA A 256 8.40 15.16 -15.03
C ALA A 256 8.20 16.39 -15.91
N ILE A 257 7.62 16.21 -17.09
CA ILE A 257 7.33 17.27 -18.06
C ILE A 257 5.87 17.67 -17.88
N LEU A 258 5.54 18.97 -17.89
CA LEU A 258 4.14 19.40 -17.82
C LEU A 258 3.32 18.74 -18.94
N HIS A 259 2.19 18.15 -18.55
CA HIS A 259 1.23 17.52 -19.47
C HIS A 259 0.37 18.58 -20.16
#